data_AF-A0A5S9N2F1-F1
#
_entry.id   AF-A0A5S9N2F1-F1
#
_cell.length_a   1.000
_cell.length_b   1.000
_cell.length_c   1.000
_cell.angle_alpha   90.00
_cell.angle_beta   90.00
_cell.angle_gamma   90.00
#
_symmetry.space_group_name_H-M   'P 1'
#
loop_
_entity.id
_entity.type
_entity.pdbx_description
1 polymer ?
#
loop_
_entity_poly.entity_id
_entity_poly.type
_entity_poly.pdbx_seq_one_letter_code
_entity_poly.pdbx_strand_id
1 'polypeptide(L)'
;MKKRLIFASLLFLVACSNKPIPFTDYLVKNLLRDNLEGMSSPAIFNVDDITIKALTDNGDTGTATADIRLRFPEDFETVVSLRRLEPYNIAYLQYKSSFGTFSAGESQVHHAEYQFERRDGKWFITGSRAISPPETFHAAGSPAASD
;
A
#
# COMPACT_ATOMS: atom_id res chain seq x y z
N MET A 1 29.33 -9.58 50.01
CA MET A 1 29.59 -9.64 48.55
C MET A 1 28.33 -10.10 47.79
N LYS A 2 27.27 -9.28 47.73
CA LYS A 2 25.95 -9.66 47.14
C LYS A 2 25.42 -8.73 46.04
N LYS A 3 26.14 -7.64 45.72
CA LYS A 3 25.68 -6.60 44.77
C LYS A 3 26.22 -6.74 43.34
N ARG A 4 27.06 -7.74 43.06
CA ARG A 4 27.68 -7.91 41.71
C ARG A 4 26.89 -8.83 40.77
N LEU A 5 25.89 -9.56 41.25
CA LEU A 5 25.14 -10.51 40.41
C LEU A 5 24.00 -9.87 39.59
N ILE A 6 23.51 -8.69 40.00
CA ILE A 6 22.34 -8.03 39.38
C ILE A 6 22.71 -7.29 38.08
N PHE A 7 23.99 -6.92 37.89
CA PHE A 7 24.43 -6.21 36.69
C PHE A 7 24.62 -7.10 35.45
N ALA A 8 24.76 -8.42 35.62
CA ALA A 8 24.96 -9.34 34.49
C ALA A 8 23.63 -9.68 33.77
N SER A 9 22.50 -9.69 34.48
CA SER A 9 21.19 -10.04 33.92
C SER A 9 20.53 -8.92 33.12
N LEU A 10 20.90 -7.65 33.33
CA LEU A 10 20.42 -6.52 32.52
C LEU A 10 21.12 -6.40 31.16
N LEU A 11 22.37 -6.88 31.03
CA LEU A 11 23.11 -6.87 29.76
C LEU A 11 22.61 -7.93 28.76
N PHE A 12 21.98 -9.01 29.24
CA PHE A 12 21.42 -10.05 28.37
C PHE A 12 20.06 -9.70 27.75
N LEU A 13 19.31 -8.74 28.32
CA LEU A 13 18.00 -8.33 27.79
C LEU A 13 18.10 -7.35 26.62
N VAL A 14 19.20 -6.61 26.51
CA VAL A 14 19.43 -5.65 25.41
C VAL A 14 19.86 -6.36 24.11
N ALA A 15 20.51 -7.54 24.22
CA ALA A 15 21.01 -8.30 23.08
C ALA A 15 19.90 -9.01 22.27
N CYS A 16 18.71 -9.20 22.85
CA CYS A 16 17.57 -9.82 22.16
C CYS A 16 16.68 -8.81 21.43
N SER A 17 16.88 -7.50 21.63
CA SER A 17 16.00 -6.45 21.09
C SER A 17 16.40 -5.93 19.70
N ASN A 18 17.49 -6.45 19.11
CA ASN A 18 18.10 -5.86 17.91
C ASN A 18 18.09 -6.79 16.68
N LYS A 19 17.25 -7.83 16.65
CA LYS A 19 17.08 -8.63 15.43
C LYS A 19 16.30 -7.82 14.40
N PRO A 20 16.83 -7.67 13.16
CA PRO A 20 16.14 -6.90 12.13
C PRO A 20 14.79 -7.53 11.79
N ILE A 21 13.79 -6.69 11.52
CA ILE A 21 12.44 -7.16 11.18
C ILE A 21 12.50 -7.92 9.85
N PRO A 22 12.03 -9.18 9.79
CA PRO A 22 12.13 -10.00 8.58
C PRO A 22 11.21 -9.47 7.47
N PHE A 23 11.67 -9.54 6.23
CA PHE A 23 10.88 -9.15 5.06
C PHE A 23 9.93 -10.28 4.68
N THR A 24 8.66 -10.15 5.07
CA THR A 24 7.64 -11.20 4.96
C THR A 24 6.39 -10.69 4.28
N ASP A 25 5.56 -11.58 3.73
CA ASP A 25 4.26 -11.23 3.14
C ASP A 25 3.40 -10.40 4.11
N TYR A 26 3.34 -10.82 5.39
CA TYR A 26 2.56 -10.11 6.41
C TYR A 26 3.05 -8.68 6.61
N LEU A 27 4.36 -8.48 6.73
CA LEU A 27 4.94 -7.15 6.86
C LEU A 27 4.63 -6.29 5.64
N VAL A 28 4.88 -6.83 4.43
CA VAL A 28 4.67 -6.10 3.18
C VAL A 28 3.20 -5.72 3.02
N LYS A 29 2.27 -6.66 3.25
CA LYS A 29 0.82 -6.37 3.20
C LYS A 29 0.43 -5.23 4.13
N ASN A 30 0.92 -5.23 5.37
CA ASN A 30 0.59 -4.17 6.32
C ASN A 30 1.20 -2.83 5.91
N LEU A 31 2.47 -2.79 5.51
CA LEU A 31 3.10 -1.55 5.04
C LEU A 31 2.38 -0.97 3.84
N LEU A 32 1.95 -1.82 2.89
CA LEU A 32 1.18 -1.40 1.72
C LEU A 32 -0.20 -0.89 2.13
N ARG A 33 -0.91 -1.59 3.02
CA ARG A 33 -2.22 -1.17 3.52
C ARG A 33 -2.13 0.19 4.21
N ASP A 34 -1.21 0.34 5.16
CA ASP A 34 -0.99 1.59 5.90
C ASP A 34 -0.66 2.75 4.95
N ASN A 35 0.16 2.49 3.92
CA ASN A 35 0.50 3.50 2.92
C ASN A 35 -0.72 3.90 2.07
N LEU A 36 -1.49 2.94 1.56
CA LEU A 36 -2.67 3.19 0.72
C LEU A 36 -3.78 3.90 1.49
N GLU A 37 -4.05 3.46 2.72
CA GLU A 37 -5.05 4.09 3.60
C GLU A 37 -4.60 5.50 4.03
N GLY A 38 -3.29 5.71 4.23
CA GLY A 38 -2.72 7.04 4.48
C GLY A 38 -2.85 7.98 3.28
N MET A 39 -2.62 7.47 2.06
CA MET A 39 -2.76 8.24 0.81
C MET A 39 -4.21 8.60 0.48
N SER A 40 -5.16 7.76 0.89
CA SER A 40 -6.56 7.94 0.50
C SER A 40 -7.28 9.00 1.31
N SER A 41 -6.71 9.63 2.35
CA SER A 41 -7.44 10.54 3.25
C SER A 41 -7.83 11.90 2.63
N PRO A 42 -9.10 12.33 2.72
CA PRO A 42 -10.34 11.57 2.99
C PRO A 42 -10.67 10.43 2.00
N ALA A 43 -10.94 9.23 2.52
CA ALA A 43 -11.00 7.96 1.77
C ALA A 43 -11.73 8.06 0.41
N ILE A 44 -11.00 7.77 -0.67
CA ILE A 44 -11.53 7.72 -2.06
C ILE A 44 -11.77 6.28 -2.54
N PHE A 45 -11.19 5.31 -1.84
CA PHE A 45 -11.36 3.88 -2.05
C PHE A 45 -11.22 3.17 -0.71
N ASN A 46 -11.72 1.94 -0.66
CA ASN A 46 -11.41 0.96 0.37
C ASN A 46 -10.40 -0.06 -0.18
N VAL A 47 -9.44 -0.46 0.64
CA VAL A 47 -8.51 -1.55 0.31
C VAL A 47 -9.15 -2.88 0.69
N ASP A 48 -9.82 -3.51 -0.28
CA ASP A 48 -10.54 -4.78 -0.08
C ASP A 48 -9.56 -5.94 0.14
N ASP A 49 -8.53 -6.07 -0.70
CA ASP A 49 -7.54 -7.15 -0.61
C ASP A 49 -6.14 -6.71 -1.06
N ILE A 50 -5.11 -7.34 -0.50
CA ILE A 50 -3.73 -7.26 -0.94
C ILE A 50 -3.16 -8.67 -1.02
N THR A 51 -2.78 -9.08 -2.23
CA THR A 51 -2.20 -10.40 -2.51
C THR A 51 -0.76 -10.25 -2.99
N ILE A 52 0.20 -10.71 -2.17
CA ILE A 52 1.62 -10.75 -2.54
C ILE A 52 1.84 -11.95 -3.46
N LYS A 53 2.44 -11.71 -4.62
CA LYS A 53 2.75 -12.74 -5.63
C LYS A 53 4.19 -13.22 -5.55
N ALA A 54 5.10 -12.30 -5.26
CA ALA A 54 6.53 -12.58 -5.17
C ALA A 54 7.19 -11.60 -4.21
N LEU A 55 8.23 -12.07 -3.52
CA LEU A 55 9.13 -11.28 -2.70
C LEU A 55 10.57 -11.56 -3.09
N THR A 56 11.40 -10.54 -3.03
CA THR A 56 12.87 -10.67 -3.07
C THR A 56 13.44 -9.85 -1.92
N ASP A 57 14.21 -10.48 -1.05
CA ASP A 57 14.94 -9.83 0.06
C ASP A 57 16.44 -9.86 -0.28
N ASN A 58 17.05 -8.67 -0.37
CA ASN A 58 18.47 -8.46 -0.65
C ASN A 58 19.22 -7.90 0.57
N GLY A 59 18.72 -8.16 1.79
CA GLY A 59 19.30 -7.69 3.04
C GLY A 59 18.73 -6.35 3.48
N ASP A 60 19.22 -5.26 2.90
CA ASP A 60 18.77 -3.89 3.23
C ASP A 60 17.80 -3.31 2.19
N THR A 61 17.59 -4.01 1.08
CA THR A 61 16.56 -3.68 0.09
C THR A 61 15.68 -4.88 -0.17
N GLY A 62 14.45 -4.62 -0.60
CA GLY A 62 13.52 -5.67 -0.98
C GLY A 62 12.61 -5.22 -2.12
N THR A 63 12.08 -6.18 -2.85
CA THR A 63 11.03 -5.95 -3.84
C THR A 63 9.85 -6.88 -3.58
N ALA A 64 8.64 -6.38 -3.83
CA ALA A 64 7.42 -7.16 -3.74
C ALA A 64 6.53 -6.91 -4.96
N THR A 65 6.09 -7.98 -5.61
CA THR A 65 5.01 -7.89 -6.60
C THR A 65 3.70 -8.20 -5.90
N ALA A 66 2.72 -7.31 -6.05
CA ALA A 66 1.42 -7.43 -5.38
C ALA A 66 0.26 -7.08 -6.33
N ASP A 67 -0.84 -7.78 -6.12
CA ASP A 67 -2.17 -7.38 -6.60
C ASP A 67 -2.88 -6.65 -5.46
N ILE A 68 -3.39 -5.45 -5.75
CA ILE A 68 -4.13 -4.63 -4.78
C ILE A 68 -5.53 -4.40 -5.31
N ARG A 69 -6.52 -4.92 -4.58
CA ARG A 69 -7.93 -4.72 -4.90
C ARG A 69 -8.45 -3.50 -4.16
N LEU A 70 -8.83 -2.48 -4.93
CA LEU A 70 -9.47 -1.26 -4.45
C LEU A 70 -10.96 -1.31 -4.78
N ARG A 71 -11.80 -0.82 -3.86
CA ARG A 71 -13.23 -0.60 -4.10
C ARG A 71 -13.56 0.88 -3.97
N PHE A 72 -14.20 1.44 -4.99
CA PHE A 72 -14.61 2.84 -5.02
C PHE A 72 -16.06 2.95 -4.50
N PRO A 73 -16.29 3.58 -3.33
CA PRO A 73 -17.65 3.71 -2.80
C PRO A 73 -18.49 4.74 -3.57
N GLU A 74 -17.84 5.77 -4.11
CA GLU A 74 -18.44 6.88 -4.86
C GLU A 74 -17.89 6.89 -6.29
N ASP A 75 -18.58 7.55 -7.22
CA ASP A 75 -18.07 7.78 -8.58
C ASP A 75 -16.98 8.86 -8.63
N PHE A 76 -16.24 8.89 -9.73
CA PHE A 76 -15.10 9.79 -9.91
C PHE A 76 -15.48 11.27 -9.79
N GLU A 77 -16.61 11.68 -10.39
CA GLU A 77 -17.07 13.09 -10.37
C GLU A 77 -17.46 13.53 -8.96
N THR A 78 -18.08 12.64 -8.18
CA THR A 78 -18.41 12.88 -6.77
C THR A 78 -17.13 13.06 -5.95
N VAL A 79 -16.11 12.20 -6.14
CA VAL A 79 -14.82 12.33 -5.46
C VAL A 79 -14.11 13.65 -5.82
N VAL A 80 -14.08 13.98 -7.11
CA VAL A 80 -13.50 15.23 -7.63
C VAL A 80 -14.19 16.45 -7.01
N SER A 81 -15.52 16.45 -6.95
CA SER A 81 -16.32 17.52 -6.36
C SER A 81 -16.08 17.69 -4.86
N LEU A 82 -16.09 16.59 -4.09
CA LEU A 82 -15.81 16.62 -2.65
C LEU A 82 -14.42 17.17 -2.33
N ARG A 83 -13.45 16.88 -3.20
CA ARG A 83 -12.07 17.34 -3.10
C ARG A 83 -11.83 18.72 -3.72
N ARG A 84 -12.85 19.33 -4.34
CA ARG A 84 -12.78 20.60 -5.07
C ARG A 84 -11.67 20.62 -6.12
N LEU A 85 -11.54 19.51 -6.84
CA LEU A 85 -10.58 19.39 -7.93
C LEU A 85 -11.22 19.96 -9.21
N GLU A 86 -10.51 20.85 -9.87
CA GLU A 86 -10.93 21.49 -11.11
C GLU A 86 -10.37 20.72 -12.32
N PRO A 87 -11.14 20.61 -13.42
CA PRO A 87 -10.61 20.10 -14.68
C PRO A 87 -9.31 20.81 -15.08
N TYR A 88 -8.35 20.05 -15.64
CA TYR A 88 -7.03 20.54 -16.06
C TYR A 88 -6.07 20.97 -14.95
N ASN A 89 -6.48 20.95 -13.68
CA ASN A 89 -5.53 21.17 -12.59
C ASN A 89 -4.64 19.91 -12.39
N ILE A 90 -3.43 20.09 -11.85
CA ILE A 90 -2.45 19.00 -11.73
C ILE A 90 -2.99 17.88 -10.83
N ALA A 91 -3.67 18.20 -9.74
CA ALA A 91 -4.19 17.21 -8.79
C ALA A 91 -5.28 16.32 -9.42
N TYR A 92 -6.20 16.91 -10.19
CA TYR A 92 -7.23 16.24 -10.97
C TYR A 92 -6.60 15.32 -12.02
N LEU A 93 -5.63 15.83 -12.78
CA LEU A 93 -4.95 15.05 -13.82
C LEU A 93 -4.17 13.88 -13.21
N GLN A 94 -3.51 14.09 -12.07
CA GLN A 94 -2.86 13.03 -11.32
C GLN A 94 -3.88 11.98 -10.86
N TYR A 95 -5.01 12.41 -10.27
CA TYR A 95 -6.09 11.52 -9.86
C TYR A 95 -6.62 10.66 -11.02
N LYS A 96 -6.99 11.32 -12.12
CA LYS A 96 -7.49 10.66 -13.33
C LYS A 96 -6.44 9.72 -13.92
N SER A 97 -5.16 10.10 -13.88
CA SER A 97 -4.07 9.24 -14.36
C SER A 97 -3.82 8.03 -13.46
N SER A 98 -4.05 8.14 -12.15
CA SER A 98 -3.79 7.05 -11.20
C SER A 98 -4.90 6.00 -11.19
N PHE A 99 -6.16 6.42 -11.30
CA PHE A 99 -7.32 5.54 -11.09
C PHE A 99 -8.29 5.49 -12.28
N GLY A 100 -8.05 6.28 -13.33
CA GLY A 100 -9.01 6.45 -14.41
C GLY A 100 -10.29 7.14 -13.94
N THR A 101 -11.35 7.01 -14.74
CA THR A 101 -12.72 7.32 -14.33
C THR A 101 -13.38 6.03 -13.83
N PHE A 102 -13.96 6.06 -12.64
CA PHE A 102 -14.60 4.91 -12.00
C PHE A 102 -16.04 5.22 -11.61
N SER A 103 -16.85 4.17 -11.51
CA SER A 103 -18.25 4.25 -11.05
C SER A 103 -18.40 3.86 -9.58
N ALA A 104 -19.48 4.30 -8.93
CA ALA A 104 -19.80 3.88 -7.57
C ALA A 104 -19.96 2.35 -7.47
N GLY A 105 -19.28 1.74 -6.51
CA GLY A 105 -19.25 0.30 -6.28
C GLY A 105 -18.28 -0.48 -7.16
N GLU A 106 -17.58 0.18 -8.09
CA GLU A 106 -16.54 -0.44 -8.92
C GLU A 106 -15.38 -0.97 -8.06
N SER A 107 -14.81 -2.10 -8.46
CA SER A 107 -13.52 -2.56 -7.93
C SER A 107 -12.46 -2.54 -9.03
N GLN A 108 -11.25 -2.12 -8.69
CA GLN A 108 -10.10 -2.22 -9.57
C GLN A 108 -9.02 -3.08 -8.90
N VAL A 109 -8.38 -3.97 -9.65
CA VAL A 109 -7.21 -4.74 -9.20
C VAL A 109 -5.98 -4.17 -9.88
N HIS A 110 -5.10 -3.55 -9.10
CA HIS A 110 -3.84 -2.98 -9.59
C HIS A 110 -2.70 -3.98 -9.41
N HIS A 111 -1.91 -4.16 -10.46
CA HIS A 111 -0.73 -5.03 -10.46
C HIS A 111 0.52 -4.17 -10.40
N ALA A 112 1.26 -4.24 -9.29
CA ALA A 112 2.40 -3.36 -9.08
C ALA A 112 3.58 -4.07 -8.41
N GLU A 113 4.77 -3.60 -8.75
CA GLU A 113 6.01 -3.88 -8.05
C GLU A 113 6.29 -2.74 -7.08
N TYR A 114 6.62 -3.08 -5.84
CA TYR A 114 6.97 -2.17 -4.77
C TYR A 114 8.43 -2.38 -4.37
N GLN A 115 9.13 -1.28 -4.13
CA GLN A 115 10.51 -1.25 -3.68
C GLN A 115 10.54 -0.86 -2.21
N PHE A 116 11.39 -1.54 -1.45
CA PHE A 116 11.54 -1.36 -0.02
C PHE A 116 12.99 -1.17 0.36
N GLU A 117 13.22 -0.35 1.38
CA GLU A 117 14.54 -0.14 1.97
C GLU A 117 14.43 -0.27 3.49
N ARG A 118 15.44 -0.91 4.08
CA ARG A 118 15.55 -1.03 5.53
C ARG A 118 16.36 0.16 6.07
N ARG A 119 15.76 0.92 6.99
CA ARG A 119 16.40 2.01 7.73
C ARG A 119 16.14 1.83 9.22
N ASP A 120 17.17 1.92 10.03
CA ASP A 120 17.09 1.73 11.50
C ASP A 120 16.35 0.44 11.91
N GLY A 121 16.57 -0.65 11.16
CA GLY A 121 15.94 -1.95 11.41
C GLY A 121 14.47 -2.08 10.99
N LYS A 122 13.88 -1.02 10.40
CA LYS A 122 12.49 -1.00 9.91
C LYS A 122 12.45 -0.90 8.38
N TRP A 123 11.42 -1.47 7.77
CA TRP A 123 11.21 -1.43 6.33
C TRP A 123 10.31 -0.26 5.94
N PHE A 124 10.66 0.40 4.84
CA PHE A 124 9.91 1.52 4.27
C PHE A 124 9.69 1.29 2.77
N ILE A 125 8.53 1.68 2.27
CA ILE A 125 8.26 1.73 0.83
C ILE A 125 9.03 2.94 0.27
N THR A 126 9.86 2.70 -0.74
CA THR A 126 10.68 3.73 -1.40
C THR A 126 10.24 4.02 -2.83
N GLY A 127 9.49 3.11 -3.44
CA GLY A 127 8.96 3.30 -4.79
C GLY A 127 7.91 2.27 -5.16
N SER A 128 7.19 2.56 -6.23
CA SER A 128 6.24 1.65 -6.84
C SER A 128 6.24 1.81 -8.36
N ARG A 129 5.88 0.74 -9.06
CA ARG A 129 5.76 0.71 -10.52
C ARG A 129 4.62 -0.21 -10.92
N ALA A 130 3.71 0.30 -11.75
CA ALA A 130 2.67 -0.52 -12.36
C ALA A 130 3.30 -1.54 -13.33
N ILE A 131 2.86 -2.79 -13.25
CA ILE A 131 3.34 -3.89 -14.10
C ILE A 131 2.42 -4.08 -15.30
N SER A 132 1.12 -3.85 -15.12
CA SER A 132 0.10 -3.93 -16.15
C SER A 132 -1.07 -2.98 -15.85
N PRO A 133 -1.95 -2.70 -16.84
CA PRO A 133 -3.20 -1.99 -16.59
C PRO A 133 -4.05 -2.72 -15.53
N PRO A 134 -4.87 -1.99 -14.75
CA PRO A 134 -5.71 -2.60 -13.74
C PRO A 134 -6.87 -3.38 -14.35
N GLU A 135 -7.26 -4.48 -13.70
CA GLU A 135 -8.49 -5.20 -14.02
C GLU A 135 -9.68 -4.50 -13.36
N THR A 136 -10.72 -4.17 -14.13
CA THR A 136 -11.89 -3.42 -13.64
C THR A 136 -13.12 -4.33 -13.52
N PHE A 137 -13.77 -4.27 -12.36
CA PHE A 137 -14.98 -5.02 -12.04
C PHE A 137 -16.08 -4.03 -11.67
N HIS A 138 -17.01 -3.79 -12.60
CA HIS A 138 -18.12 -2.88 -12.35
C HIS A 138 -19.12 -3.45 -11.34
N ALA A 139 -19.84 -2.57 -10.65
CA ALA A 139 -20.92 -2.96 -9.76
C ALA A 139 -22.00 -3.74 -10.52
N ALA A 140 -22.56 -4.78 -9.91
CA ALA A 140 -23.63 -5.58 -10.51
C ALA A 140 -24.80 -4.67 -10.91
N GLY A 141 -25.12 -4.62 -12.20
CA GLY A 141 -26.16 -3.74 -12.77
C GLY A 141 -25.64 -2.51 -13.53
N SER A 142 -24.32 -2.29 -13.61
CA SER A 142 -23.76 -1.26 -14.49
C SER A 142 -23.74 -1.76 -15.94
N PRO A 143 -24.23 -0.98 -16.92
CA PRO A 143 -24.07 -1.33 -18.33
C PRO A 143 -22.58 -1.39 -18.64
N ALA A 144 -22.11 -2.50 -19.22
CA ALA A 144 -20.77 -2.59 -19.75
C ALA A 144 -20.58 -1.45 -20.77
N ALA A 145 -19.57 -0.61 -20.57
CA ALA A 145 -19.21 0.40 -21.56
C ALA A 145 -18.83 -0.34 -22.84
N SER A 146 -19.62 -0.16 -23.89
CA SER A 146 -19.26 -0.55 -25.24
C SER A 146 -18.18 0.42 -25.74
N ASP A 147 -17.02 -0.13 -26.11
CA ASP A 147 -15.88 0.59 -26.71
C ASP A 147 -16.28 1.49 -27.91
#